data_AF-A0A8T5IF18-F1
#
_entry.id   AF-A0A8T5IF18-F1
#
_cell.length_a   1.000
_cell.length_b   1.000
_cell.length_c   1.000
_cell.angle_alpha   90.00
_cell.angle_beta   90.00
_cell.angle_gamma   90.00
#
_symmetry.space_group_name_H-M   'P 1'
#
loop_
_entity.id
_entity.type
_entity.pdbx_description
1 polymer ?
#
loop_
_entity_poly.entity_id
_entity_poly.type
_entity_poly.pdbx_seq_one_letter_code
_entity_poly.pdbx_strand_id
1 'polypeptide(L)'
;AIKEDGIGSVEIDKWKAASYGMAFFMLIMLIIGLNSMSWYSASMEETSEGGLMGPMSMSMEINVGLNDMGMVASFLGLEQVNEMSLSDCAELESEEEVSLDEEEDGEVSCSSLATAGTINKIFIILSLVSIIVLLIFSIGRGFGVFSSGVLDEKSDSIEKWSWLVAVVSINLGTLLYGMIVGFQSHFGEPYEESLGSMWWMMFLFSLIFAAIVYNEKTMAMINSLKNKFDGWNANN
;
A
#
# COMPACT_ATOMS: atom_id res chain seq x y z
N ALA A 1 -13.20 -20.31 26.23
CA ALA A 1 -13.38 -20.36 27.70
C ALA A 1 -12.04 -20.05 28.36
N ILE A 2 -11.90 -18.85 28.93
CA ILE A 2 -10.90 -18.60 29.98
C ILE A 2 -11.51 -19.27 31.22
N LYS A 3 -11.32 -20.58 31.34
CA LYS A 3 -11.84 -21.39 32.44
C LYS A 3 -10.68 -21.75 33.36
N GLU A 4 -10.66 -21.07 34.49
CA GLU A 4 -10.11 -21.44 35.80
C GLU A 4 -8.64 -21.87 35.98
N ASP A 5 -7.89 -22.20 34.94
CA ASP A 5 -6.43 -22.28 35.02
C ASP A 5 -5.83 -21.04 34.39
N GLY A 6 -4.99 -20.33 35.15
CA GLY A 6 -4.46 -19.02 34.79
C GLY A 6 -3.75 -18.96 33.43
N ILE A 7 -3.44 -17.73 32.99
CA ILE A 7 -2.79 -17.37 31.71
C ILE A 7 -1.53 -18.22 31.38
N GLY A 8 -0.95 -18.92 32.36
CA GLY A 8 0.21 -19.80 32.21
C GLY A 8 -0.04 -21.23 31.72
N SER A 9 -1.29 -21.71 31.55
CA SER A 9 -1.58 -23.09 31.07
C SER A 9 -1.99 -23.17 29.60
N VAL A 10 -2.09 -22.03 28.91
CA VAL A 10 -2.46 -21.99 27.49
C VAL A 10 -1.20 -22.19 26.65
N GLU A 11 -1.09 -23.31 25.94
CA GLU A 11 -0.12 -23.46 24.86
C GLU A 11 -0.46 -22.45 23.75
N ILE A 12 0.16 -21.28 23.81
CA ILE A 12 0.01 -20.25 22.78
C ILE A 12 0.74 -20.74 21.53
N ASP A 13 -0.03 -21.05 20.49
CA ASP A 13 0.54 -21.20 19.15
C ASP A 13 1.14 -19.85 18.72
N LYS A 14 2.48 -19.81 18.73
CA LYS A 14 3.27 -18.61 18.42
C LYS A 14 2.99 -18.11 17.01
N TRP A 15 2.71 -19.01 16.06
CA TRP A 15 2.43 -18.64 14.68
C TRP A 15 1.03 -18.07 14.55
N LYS A 16 0.03 -18.68 15.19
CA LYS A 16 -1.31 -18.13 15.23
C LYS A 16 -1.32 -16.75 15.90
N ALA A 17 -0.62 -16.60 17.02
CA ALA A 17 -0.45 -15.31 17.68
C ALA A 17 0.26 -14.27 16.79
N ALA A 18 1.32 -14.67 16.09
CA ALA A 18 2.03 -13.80 15.15
C ALA A 18 1.14 -13.37 13.97
N SER A 19 0.33 -14.26 13.40
CA SER A 19 -0.61 -13.94 12.31
C SER A 19 -1.65 -12.91 12.73
N TYR A 20 -2.27 -13.07 13.91
CA TYR A 20 -3.22 -12.09 14.43
C TYR A 20 -2.56 -10.77 14.84
N GLY A 21 -1.36 -10.81 15.41
CA GLY A 21 -0.56 -9.61 15.69
C GLY A 21 -0.22 -8.84 14.43
N MET A 22 0.20 -9.54 13.37
CA MET A 22 0.47 -8.94 12.07
C MET A 22 -0.81 -8.43 11.40
N ALA A 23 -1.94 -9.13 11.52
CA ALA A 23 -3.21 -8.64 11.01
C ALA A 23 -3.62 -7.31 11.66
N PHE A 24 -3.44 -7.19 12.98
CA PHE A 24 -3.69 -5.93 13.69
C PHE A 24 -2.73 -4.82 13.27
N PHE A 25 -1.44 -5.12 13.12
CA PHE A 25 -0.46 -4.18 12.58
C PHE A 25 -0.84 -3.72 11.17
N MET A 26 -1.19 -4.66 10.28
CA MET A 26 -1.67 -4.36 8.93
C MET A 26 -2.93 -3.51 8.96
N LEU A 27 -3.88 -3.76 9.86
CA LEU A 27 -5.07 -2.92 10.00
C LEU A 27 -4.72 -1.44 10.25
N ILE A 28 -3.76 -1.18 11.15
CA ILE A 28 -3.28 0.18 11.41
C ILE A 28 -2.61 0.75 10.16
N MET A 29 -1.70 -0.01 9.55
CA MET A 29 -0.97 0.40 8.35
C MET A 29 -1.93 0.74 7.21
N LEU A 30 -2.97 -0.07 6.96
CA LEU A 30 -3.97 0.19 5.92
C LEU A 30 -4.74 1.50 6.15
N ILE A 31 -5.08 1.82 7.40
CA ILE A 31 -5.74 3.09 7.74
C ILE A 31 -4.82 4.28 7.46
N ILE A 32 -3.53 4.19 7.82
CA ILE A 32 -2.54 5.22 7.52
C ILE A 32 -2.37 5.34 5.99
N GLY A 33 -2.27 4.20 5.29
CA GLY A 33 -2.17 4.12 3.84
C GLY A 33 -3.30 4.84 3.11
N LEU A 34 -4.55 4.66 3.56
CA LEU A 34 -5.71 5.31 2.95
C LEU A 34 -5.66 6.85 2.97
N ASN A 35 -4.91 7.45 3.90
CA ASN A 35 -4.84 8.89 4.12
C ASN A 35 -3.45 9.48 3.83
N SER A 36 -2.53 8.68 3.27
CA SER A 36 -1.17 9.12 3.00
C SER A 36 -1.06 9.77 1.63
N MET A 37 -0.26 10.85 1.55
CA MET A 37 0.13 11.52 0.31
C MET A 37 1.47 11.01 -0.26
N SER A 38 2.01 9.90 0.28
CA SER A 38 3.32 9.39 -0.11
C SER A 38 3.25 8.06 -0.85
N TRP A 39 2.20 7.87 -1.67
CA TRP A 39 2.09 6.69 -2.54
C TRP A 39 2.92 6.83 -3.80
N TYR A 40 3.04 8.05 -4.30
CA TYR A 40 3.89 8.40 -5.43
C TYR A 40 4.42 9.84 -5.23
N SER A 41 5.61 10.13 -5.74
CA SER A 41 6.20 11.47 -5.66
C SER A 41 6.88 11.84 -6.96
N ALA A 42 6.78 13.12 -7.32
CA ALA A 42 7.55 13.74 -8.38
C ALA A 42 8.21 15.01 -7.83
N SER A 43 9.49 15.21 -8.08
CA SER A 43 10.22 16.38 -7.56
C SER A 43 11.12 17.01 -8.61
N MET A 44 11.18 18.33 -8.60
CA MET A 44 12.09 19.14 -9.41
C MET A 44 12.85 20.08 -8.49
N GLU A 45 14.17 20.20 -8.69
CA GLU A 45 15.00 21.20 -8.04
C GLU A 45 15.83 21.94 -9.07
N GLU A 46 15.61 23.25 -9.18
CA GLU A 46 16.41 24.14 -10.02
C GLU A 46 17.23 25.09 -9.15
N THR A 47 18.54 25.11 -9.39
CA THR A 47 19.47 26.04 -8.77
C THR A 47 20.04 27.00 -9.81
N SER A 48 19.68 28.27 -9.69
CA SER A 48 20.24 29.34 -10.53
C SER A 48 21.42 29.98 -9.83
N GLU A 49 22.64 29.67 -10.28
CA GLU A 49 23.89 30.24 -9.74
C GLU A 49 24.16 31.69 -10.20
N GLY A 50 23.34 32.24 -11.12
CA GLY A 50 23.62 33.51 -11.83
C GLY A 50 22.82 34.73 -11.37
N GLY A 51 22.07 34.66 -10.28
CA GLY A 51 21.19 35.74 -9.83
C GLY A 51 21.92 36.98 -9.28
N LEU A 52 21.38 38.18 -9.55
CA LEU A 52 21.86 39.47 -9.03
C LEU A 52 21.91 39.53 -7.47
N MET A 53 21.25 38.59 -6.79
CA MET A 53 21.15 38.44 -5.32
C MET A 53 21.93 37.24 -4.75
N GLY A 54 22.67 36.48 -5.57
CA GLY A 54 23.30 35.21 -5.18
C GLY A 54 22.55 33.97 -5.72
N PRO A 55 22.98 32.75 -5.36
CA PRO A 55 22.33 31.52 -5.83
C PRO A 55 20.87 31.45 -5.35
N MET A 56 19.95 31.22 -6.27
CA MET A 56 18.52 31.06 -5.99
C MET A 56 18.13 29.60 -6.25
N SER A 57 17.59 28.93 -5.24
CA SER A 57 17.02 27.59 -5.36
C SER A 57 15.50 27.67 -5.43
N MET A 58 14.91 27.01 -6.43
CA MET A 58 13.49 26.74 -6.52
C MET A 58 13.32 25.22 -6.47
N SER A 59 12.53 24.72 -5.53
CA SER A 59 12.18 23.31 -5.48
C SER A 59 10.67 23.14 -5.54
N MET A 60 10.22 22.13 -6.26
CA MET A 60 8.82 21.78 -6.38
C MET A 60 8.68 20.29 -6.13
N GLU A 61 7.87 19.91 -5.16
CA GLU A 61 7.60 18.53 -4.80
C GLU A 61 6.09 18.26 -4.90
N ILE A 62 5.74 17.27 -5.71
CA ILE A 62 4.39 16.76 -5.89
C ILE A 62 4.31 15.43 -5.16
N ASN A 63 3.51 15.41 -4.10
CA ASN A 63 3.23 14.24 -3.27
C ASN A 63 1.82 13.74 -3.56
N VAL A 64 1.72 12.52 -4.09
CA VAL A 64 0.45 11.95 -4.54
C VAL A 64 -0.03 10.88 -3.57
N GLY A 65 -1.24 11.08 -3.07
CA GLY A 65 -2.00 10.11 -2.30
C GLY A 65 -2.94 9.26 -3.16
N LEU A 66 -3.92 8.60 -2.52
CA LEU A 66 -4.90 7.79 -3.25
C LEU A 66 -6.10 8.59 -3.77
N ASN A 67 -6.39 9.75 -3.17
CA ASN A 67 -7.52 10.61 -3.58
C ASN A 67 -7.07 12.00 -3.98
N ASP A 68 -5.96 12.47 -3.43
CA ASP A 68 -5.53 13.86 -3.52
C ASP A 68 -4.04 13.91 -3.84
N MET A 69 -3.61 15.05 -4.37
CA MET A 69 -2.22 15.40 -4.60
C MET A 69 -1.90 16.71 -3.87
N GLY A 70 -0.76 16.72 -3.19
CA GLY A 70 -0.17 17.89 -2.55
C GLY A 70 1.01 18.40 -3.36
N MET A 71 1.08 19.70 -3.57
CA MET A 71 2.17 20.38 -4.24
C MET A 71 2.83 21.33 -3.25
N VAL A 72 4.12 21.13 -3.02
CA VAL A 72 4.96 21.96 -2.17
C VAL A 72 5.96 22.68 -3.06
N ALA A 73 5.78 23.98 -3.23
CA ALA A 73 6.74 24.84 -3.92
C ALA A 73 7.54 25.65 -2.89
N SER A 74 8.87 25.57 -2.95
CA SER A 74 9.77 26.34 -2.09
C SER A 74 10.61 27.29 -2.94
N PHE A 75 10.60 28.56 -2.56
CA PHE A 75 11.39 29.61 -3.19
C PHE A 75 11.95 30.55 -2.14
N LEU A 76 13.28 30.71 -2.11
CA LEU A 76 13.99 31.58 -1.14
C LEU A 76 13.59 31.34 0.33
N GLY A 77 13.28 30.08 0.69
CA GLY A 77 12.86 29.70 2.05
C GLY A 77 11.40 30.01 2.38
N LEU A 78 10.60 30.47 1.42
CA LEU A 78 9.15 30.53 1.52
C LEU A 78 8.55 29.27 0.89
N GLU A 79 7.73 28.56 1.66
CA GLU A 79 7.00 27.38 1.21
C GLU A 79 5.54 27.74 0.93
N GLN A 80 5.06 27.35 -0.24
CA GLN A 80 3.65 27.34 -0.60
C GLN A 80 3.20 25.89 -0.72
N VAL A 81 2.14 25.54 0.02
CA VAL A 81 1.50 24.23 -0.04
C VAL A 81 0.13 24.39 -0.66
N ASN A 82 -0.11 23.70 -1.78
CA ASN A 82 -1.40 23.61 -2.43
C ASN A 82 -1.85 22.14 -2.42
N GLU A 83 -3.11 21.87 -2.15
CA GLU A 83 -3.72 20.54 -2.23
C GLU A 83 -4.84 20.56 -3.25
N MET A 84 -4.92 19.51 -4.07
CA MET A 84 -5.94 19.33 -5.11
C MET A 84 -6.41 17.88 -5.11
N SER A 85 -7.69 17.63 -5.35
CA SER A 85 -8.18 16.26 -5.52
C SER A 85 -7.75 15.70 -6.89
N LEU A 86 -7.43 14.42 -6.95
CA LEU A 86 -7.04 13.76 -8.21
C LEU A 86 -8.21 13.71 -9.21
N SER A 87 -9.46 13.71 -8.75
CA SER A 87 -10.62 13.81 -9.63
C SER A 87 -10.70 15.18 -10.30
N ASP A 88 -10.48 16.26 -9.55
CA ASP A 88 -10.51 17.61 -10.12
C ASP A 88 -9.33 17.79 -11.09
N CYS A 89 -8.15 17.23 -10.77
CA CYS A 89 -7.01 17.26 -11.69
C CYS A 89 -7.30 16.50 -13.01
N ALA A 90 -7.91 15.32 -12.93
CA ALA A 90 -8.26 14.53 -14.11
C ALA A 90 -9.35 15.18 -14.96
N GLU A 91 -10.29 15.92 -14.34
CA GLU A 91 -11.29 16.72 -15.06
C GLU A 91 -10.62 17.88 -15.81
N LEU A 92 -9.68 18.60 -15.17
CA LEU A 92 -8.92 19.69 -15.80
C LEU A 92 -8.06 19.19 -16.97
N GLU A 93 -7.37 18.05 -16.81
CA GLU A 93 -6.61 17.37 -17.88
C GLU A 93 -7.52 17.13 -19.11
N SER A 94 -8.74 16.63 -18.89
CA SER A 94 -9.68 16.35 -19.98
C SER A 94 -10.30 17.58 -20.66
N GLU A 95 -10.30 18.73 -19.98
CA GLU A 95 -10.80 20.00 -20.51
C GLU A 95 -9.74 20.76 -21.32
N GLU A 96 -8.46 20.61 -20.98
CA GLU A 96 -7.33 21.22 -21.69
C GLU A 96 -6.98 20.51 -23.02
N GLU A 97 -7.29 19.21 -23.17
CA GLU A 97 -7.11 18.43 -24.43
C GLU A 97 -7.90 18.97 -25.65
N VAL A 98 -8.78 19.99 -25.49
CA VAL A 98 -9.57 20.56 -26.60
C VAL A 98 -8.88 21.77 -27.27
N SER A 99 -7.72 22.22 -26.78
CA SER A 99 -7.00 23.33 -27.42
C SER A 99 -5.50 23.13 -27.55
N LEU A 100 -5.12 22.85 -28.81
CA LEU A 100 -3.87 23.18 -29.51
C LEU A 100 -2.94 22.00 -29.80
N ASP A 101 -2.76 21.78 -31.09
CA ASP A 101 -1.57 21.18 -31.67
C ASP A 101 -0.31 21.81 -31.03
N GLU A 102 0.47 21.06 -30.25
CA GLU A 102 1.93 21.12 -30.23
C GLU A 102 2.51 20.00 -29.36
N GLU A 103 3.58 19.40 -29.86
CA GLU A 103 4.39 18.36 -29.23
C GLU A 103 5.05 18.93 -27.95
N GLU A 104 4.51 18.68 -26.76
CA GLU A 104 5.25 18.80 -25.49
C GLU A 104 5.16 17.49 -24.71
N ASP A 105 6.28 16.77 -24.68
CA ASP A 105 6.52 15.60 -23.83
C ASP A 105 6.48 16.03 -22.34
N GLY A 106 5.31 16.18 -21.74
CA GLY A 106 5.22 16.57 -20.33
C GLY A 106 3.84 16.71 -19.70
N GLU A 107 2.79 16.11 -20.26
CA GLU A 107 1.47 16.17 -19.66
C GLU A 107 1.36 15.25 -18.44
N VAL A 108 1.06 15.84 -17.28
CA VAL A 108 0.83 15.13 -16.02
C VAL A 108 -0.39 14.21 -16.18
N SER A 109 -0.18 12.89 -16.20
CA SER A 109 -1.29 11.93 -16.33
C SER A 109 -2.06 11.73 -15.01
N CYS A 110 -2.83 12.75 -14.61
CA CYS A 110 -3.68 12.78 -13.44
C CYS A 110 -4.78 11.71 -13.50
N SER A 111 -5.32 11.43 -14.68
CA SER A 111 -6.29 10.36 -14.94
C SER A 111 -5.75 8.97 -14.57
N SER A 112 -4.50 8.68 -14.92
CA SER A 112 -3.84 7.42 -14.57
C SER A 112 -3.62 7.30 -13.05
N LEU A 113 -3.20 8.38 -12.40
CA LEU A 113 -3.03 8.46 -10.94
C LEU A 113 -4.36 8.29 -10.19
N ALA A 114 -5.43 8.95 -10.66
CA ALA A 114 -6.77 8.84 -10.10
C ALA A 114 -7.33 7.41 -10.23
N THR A 115 -7.11 6.78 -11.39
CA THR A 115 -7.52 5.40 -11.66
C THR A 115 -6.77 4.42 -10.76
N ALA A 116 -5.45 4.53 -10.70
CA ALA A 116 -4.61 3.70 -9.84
C ALA A 116 -4.99 3.85 -8.36
N GLY A 117 -5.16 5.10 -7.89
CA GLY A 117 -5.57 5.43 -6.53
C GLY A 117 -6.90 4.79 -6.17
N THR A 118 -7.90 4.92 -7.04
CA THR A 118 -9.24 4.34 -6.85
C THR A 118 -9.19 2.81 -6.77
N ILE A 119 -8.49 2.14 -7.69
CA ILE A 119 -8.36 0.68 -7.69
C ILE A 119 -7.71 0.22 -6.39
N ASN A 120 -6.58 0.81 -6.02
CA ASN A 120 -5.84 0.42 -4.83
C ASN A 120 -6.64 0.66 -3.54
N LYS A 121 -7.38 1.78 -3.46
CA LYS A 121 -8.30 2.08 -2.35
C LYS A 121 -9.36 0.99 -2.17
N ILE A 122 -9.98 0.52 -3.26
CA ILE A 122 -10.96 -0.58 -3.20
C ILE A 122 -10.32 -1.84 -2.60
N PHE A 123 -9.12 -2.22 -3.07
CA PHE A 123 -8.39 -3.37 -2.55
C PHE A 123 -8.00 -3.22 -1.08
N ILE A 124 -7.56 -2.03 -0.66
CA ILE A 124 -7.26 -1.74 0.74
C ILE A 124 -8.51 -1.86 1.61
N ILE A 125 -9.65 -1.32 1.18
CA ILE A 125 -10.92 -1.40 1.91
C ILE A 125 -11.38 -2.87 2.02
N LEU A 126 -11.28 -3.65 0.95
CA LEU A 126 -11.61 -5.08 0.96
C LEU A 126 -10.73 -5.84 1.97
N SER A 127 -9.43 -5.56 1.99
CA SER A 127 -8.51 -6.14 2.96
C SER A 127 -8.86 -5.73 4.39
N LEU A 128 -9.15 -4.44 4.61
CA LEU A 128 -9.47 -3.88 5.90
C LEU A 128 -10.74 -4.49 6.49
N VAL A 129 -11.81 -4.59 5.70
CA VAL A 129 -13.07 -5.24 6.11
C VAL A 129 -12.81 -6.71 6.47
N SER A 130 -12.00 -7.40 5.67
CA SER A 130 -11.66 -8.80 5.91
C SER A 130 -10.90 -9.01 7.22
N ILE A 131 -9.93 -8.14 7.52
CA ILE A 131 -9.19 -8.15 8.79
C ILE A 131 -10.11 -7.83 9.96
N ILE A 132 -11.02 -6.86 9.84
CA ILE A 132 -11.99 -6.54 10.89
C ILE A 132 -12.87 -7.77 11.20
N VAL A 133 -13.40 -8.43 10.16
CA VAL A 133 -14.19 -9.66 10.33
C VAL A 133 -13.38 -10.74 11.04
N LEU A 134 -12.12 -10.95 10.66
CA LEU A 134 -11.21 -11.89 11.35
C LEU A 134 -11.05 -11.58 12.83
N LEU A 135 -10.78 -10.32 13.17
CA LEU A 135 -10.54 -9.90 14.55
C LEU A 135 -11.80 -10.00 15.40
N ILE A 136 -12.94 -9.51 14.91
CA ILE A 136 -14.23 -9.60 15.62
C ILE A 136 -14.58 -11.07 15.87
N PHE A 137 -14.41 -11.93 14.87
CA PHE A 137 -14.75 -13.33 14.98
C PHE A 137 -13.83 -14.07 15.96
N SER A 138 -12.52 -13.80 15.91
CA SER A 138 -11.53 -14.35 16.84
C SER A 138 -11.80 -13.93 18.29
N ILE A 139 -12.07 -12.64 18.51
CA ILE A 139 -12.42 -12.10 19.83
C ILE A 139 -13.71 -12.72 20.35
N GLY A 140 -14.77 -12.76 19.53
CA GLY A 140 -16.06 -13.30 19.94
C GLY A 140 -16.01 -14.80 20.26
N ARG A 141 -15.18 -15.60 19.57
CA ARG A 141 -14.90 -16.99 19.95
C ARG A 141 -14.14 -17.08 21.28
N GLY A 142 -13.15 -16.21 21.50
CA GLY A 142 -12.41 -16.13 22.77
C GLY A 142 -13.32 -15.92 23.99
N PHE A 143 -14.30 -15.02 23.85
CA PHE A 143 -15.32 -14.76 24.87
C PHE A 143 -16.46 -15.78 24.93
N GLY A 144 -16.52 -16.74 23.99
CA GLY A 144 -17.59 -17.74 23.93
C GLY A 144 -18.92 -17.22 23.40
N VAL A 145 -18.95 -16.04 22.79
CA VAL A 145 -20.15 -15.43 22.18
C VAL A 145 -20.63 -16.25 20.97
N PHE A 146 -19.70 -16.89 20.26
CA PHE A 146 -19.97 -17.71 19.08
C PHE A 146 -19.84 -19.23 19.35
N SER A 147 -20.10 -19.69 20.59
CA SER A 147 -19.89 -21.09 20.98
C SER A 147 -20.98 -22.08 20.52
N SER A 148 -21.98 -21.62 19.77
CA SER A 148 -23.02 -22.49 19.20
C SER A 148 -23.69 -21.85 17.97
N GLY A 149 -24.24 -22.68 17.07
CA GLY A 149 -24.99 -22.27 15.89
C GLY A 149 -24.18 -22.22 14.59
N VAL A 150 -24.78 -21.68 13.53
CA VAL A 150 -24.23 -21.66 12.15
C VAL A 150 -22.85 -20.99 12.07
N LEU A 151 -22.60 -19.99 12.91
CA LEU A 151 -21.33 -19.27 12.94
C LEU A 151 -20.19 -20.14 13.49
N ASP A 152 -20.46 -21.02 14.46
CA ASP A 152 -19.45 -21.96 14.95
C ASP A 152 -19.15 -23.03 13.89
N GLU A 153 -20.19 -23.54 13.22
CA GLU A 153 -20.05 -24.54 12.15
C GLU A 153 -19.26 -24.01 10.94
N LYS A 154 -19.44 -22.74 10.58
CA LYS A 154 -18.75 -22.10 9.45
C LYS A 154 -17.45 -21.40 9.84
N SER A 155 -17.04 -21.47 11.10
CA SER A 155 -15.90 -20.70 11.63
C SER A 155 -14.60 -20.91 10.87
N ASP A 156 -14.19 -22.15 10.63
CA ASP A 156 -12.96 -22.47 9.90
C ASP A 156 -13.01 -21.93 8.46
N SER A 157 -14.20 -21.95 7.84
CA SER A 157 -14.39 -21.39 6.50
C SER A 157 -14.28 -19.87 6.52
N ILE A 158 -14.91 -19.19 7.49
CA ILE A 158 -14.83 -17.73 7.64
C ILE A 158 -13.38 -17.30 7.87
N GLU A 159 -12.66 -17.97 8.78
CA GLU A 159 -11.25 -17.68 9.06
C GLU A 159 -10.40 -17.86 7.79
N LYS A 160 -10.53 -19.00 7.10
CA LYS A 160 -9.77 -19.28 5.87
C LYS A 160 -10.03 -18.26 4.76
N TRP A 161 -11.29 -17.94 4.46
CA TRP A 161 -11.63 -17.00 3.40
C TRP A 161 -11.22 -15.58 3.75
N SER A 162 -11.32 -15.20 5.01
CA SER A 162 -10.93 -13.86 5.40
C SER A 162 -9.41 -13.68 5.37
N TRP A 163 -8.62 -14.68 5.77
CA TRP A 163 -7.16 -14.64 5.55
C TRP A 163 -6.81 -14.50 4.07
N LEU A 164 -7.49 -15.28 3.21
CA LEU A 164 -7.27 -15.23 1.77
C LEU A 164 -7.61 -13.86 1.18
N VAL A 165 -8.79 -13.33 1.47
CA VAL A 165 -9.24 -12.03 0.95
C VAL A 165 -8.34 -10.91 1.46
N ALA A 166 -7.98 -10.91 2.76
CA ALA A 166 -7.07 -9.91 3.32
C ALA A 166 -5.71 -9.91 2.60
N VAL A 167 -5.06 -11.06 2.54
CA VAL A 167 -3.70 -11.17 1.97
C VAL A 167 -3.69 -10.90 0.47
N VAL A 168 -4.61 -11.52 -0.29
CA VAL A 168 -4.63 -11.38 -1.75
C VAL A 168 -5.00 -9.96 -2.16
N SER A 169 -5.99 -9.34 -1.51
CA SER A 169 -6.44 -8.00 -1.89
C SER A 169 -5.34 -6.97 -1.71
N ILE A 170 -4.64 -6.95 -0.57
CA ILE A 170 -3.58 -5.94 -0.35
C ILE A 170 -2.38 -6.14 -1.29
N ASN A 171 -1.97 -7.38 -1.53
CA ASN A 171 -0.86 -7.67 -2.44
C ASN A 171 -1.22 -7.28 -3.88
N LEU A 172 -2.43 -7.65 -4.34
CA LEU A 172 -2.88 -7.35 -5.69
C LEU A 172 -3.09 -5.85 -5.89
N GLY A 173 -3.71 -5.15 -4.93
CA GLY A 173 -3.91 -3.70 -4.99
C GLY A 173 -2.59 -2.93 -5.07
N THR A 174 -1.64 -3.25 -4.20
CA THR A 174 -0.32 -2.59 -4.16
C THR A 174 0.47 -2.83 -5.45
N LEU A 175 0.43 -4.06 -5.98
CA LEU A 175 1.09 -4.41 -7.24
C LEU A 175 0.45 -3.69 -8.43
N LEU A 176 -0.87 -3.67 -8.52
CA LEU A 176 -1.59 -2.98 -9.60
C LEU A 176 -1.34 -1.47 -9.55
N TYR A 177 -1.32 -0.86 -8.37
CA TYR A 177 -0.97 0.55 -8.21
C TYR A 177 0.43 0.83 -8.78
N GLY A 178 1.43 0.05 -8.35
CA GLY A 178 2.81 0.24 -8.80
C GLY A 178 2.98 0.02 -10.31
N MET A 179 2.23 -0.93 -10.89
CA MET A 179 2.23 -1.14 -12.34
C MET A 179 1.57 0.00 -13.10
N ILE A 180 0.38 0.45 -12.71
CA ILE A 180 -0.32 1.52 -13.42
C ILE A 180 0.50 2.80 -13.34
N VAL A 181 0.92 3.20 -12.15
CA VAL A 181 1.65 4.44 -11.94
C VAL A 181 3.05 4.37 -12.56
N GLY A 182 3.77 3.26 -12.36
CA GLY A 182 5.14 3.14 -12.87
C GLY A 182 5.25 2.98 -14.40
N PHE A 183 4.17 2.58 -15.09
CA PHE A 183 4.17 2.45 -16.56
C PHE A 183 3.34 3.50 -17.29
N GLN A 184 2.42 4.20 -16.61
CA GLN A 184 1.43 5.08 -17.27
C GLN A 184 1.41 6.51 -16.70
N SER A 185 2.00 6.75 -15.53
CA SER A 185 2.07 8.09 -14.96
C SER A 185 3.46 8.65 -15.19
N HIS A 186 3.55 9.66 -16.07
CA HIS A 186 4.73 10.49 -16.27
C HIS A 186 4.36 11.96 -16.07
N PHE A 187 5.23 12.69 -15.39
CA PHE A 187 5.21 14.13 -15.16
C PHE A 187 6.16 14.85 -16.14
N GLY A 188 6.96 14.11 -16.92
CA GLY A 188 7.87 14.66 -17.92
C GLY A 188 9.13 15.28 -17.32
N GLU A 189 10.11 15.56 -18.17
CA GLU A 189 11.26 16.35 -17.72
C GLU A 189 10.79 17.78 -17.37
N PRO A 190 11.27 18.37 -16.27
CA PRO A 190 12.45 18.00 -15.47
C PRO A 190 12.15 17.24 -14.15
N TYR A 191 10.98 16.61 -14.01
CA TYR A 191 10.62 15.95 -12.76
C TYR A 191 11.32 14.59 -12.57
N GLU A 192 11.92 14.39 -11.40
CA GLU A 192 12.34 13.07 -10.93
C GLU A 192 11.18 12.37 -10.25
N GLU A 193 10.73 11.28 -10.86
CA GLU A 193 9.57 10.51 -10.42
C GLU A 193 9.97 9.26 -9.65
N SER A 194 9.21 8.93 -8.59
CA SER A 194 9.40 7.68 -7.88
C SER A 194 8.13 7.19 -7.17
N LEU A 195 8.09 5.87 -6.95
CA LEU A 195 7.10 5.31 -6.03
C LEU A 195 7.40 5.80 -4.61
N GLY A 196 6.37 6.33 -3.96
CA GLY A 196 6.50 6.96 -2.67
C GLY A 196 6.74 5.96 -1.53
N SER A 197 7.13 6.49 -0.38
CA SER A 197 7.47 5.69 0.80
C SER A 197 6.33 4.79 1.29
N MET A 198 5.07 5.22 1.17
CA MET A 198 3.91 4.43 1.56
C MET A 198 3.74 3.21 0.66
N TRP A 199 3.98 3.34 -0.64
CA TRP A 199 3.91 2.22 -1.56
C TRP A 199 4.93 1.14 -1.20
N TRP A 200 6.20 1.53 -0.98
CA TRP A 200 7.26 0.59 -0.59
C TRP A 200 6.95 -0.10 0.74
N MET A 201 6.46 0.66 1.72
CA MET A 201 6.08 0.12 3.03
C MET A 201 4.92 -0.87 2.90
N MET A 202 3.88 -0.55 2.12
CA MET A 202 2.78 -1.49 1.88
C MET A 202 3.23 -2.74 1.14
N PHE A 203 4.09 -2.59 0.14
CA PHE A 203 4.61 -3.72 -0.61
C PHE A 203 5.39 -4.67 0.32
N LEU A 204 6.33 -4.14 1.10
CA LEU A 204 7.13 -4.96 2.01
C LEU A 204 6.30 -5.61 3.12
N PHE A 205 5.43 -4.84 3.78
CA PHE A 205 4.63 -5.38 4.88
C PHE A 205 3.53 -6.33 4.40
N SER A 206 2.97 -6.14 3.20
CA SER A 206 2.01 -7.09 2.63
C SER A 206 2.64 -8.44 2.28
N LEU A 207 3.91 -8.45 1.83
CA LEU A 207 4.68 -9.68 1.62
C LEU A 207 5.01 -10.37 2.94
N ILE A 208 5.46 -9.62 3.95
CA ILE A 208 5.71 -10.17 5.30
C ILE A 208 4.42 -10.75 5.88
N PHE A 209 3.29 -10.05 5.71
CA PHE A 209 1.99 -10.51 6.16
C PHE A 209 1.59 -11.82 5.49
N ALA A 210 1.74 -11.91 4.16
CA ALA A 210 1.50 -13.15 3.42
C ALA A 210 2.40 -14.29 3.92
N ALA A 211 3.68 -14.00 4.14
CA ALA A 211 4.67 -14.98 4.60
C ALA A 211 4.33 -15.53 5.98
N ILE A 212 3.88 -14.69 6.91
CA ILE A 212 3.49 -15.10 8.28
C ILE A 212 2.20 -15.92 8.25
N VAL A 213 1.16 -15.44 7.55
CA VAL A 213 -0.15 -16.11 7.50
C VAL A 213 -0.05 -17.48 6.82
N TYR A 214 0.73 -17.59 5.75
CA TYR A 214 0.91 -18.83 4.99
C TYR A 214 2.27 -19.49 5.22
N ASN A 215 2.84 -19.34 6.43
CA ASN A 215 4.18 -19.80 6.79
C ASN A 215 4.52 -21.22 6.29
N GLU A 216 3.63 -22.20 6.47
CA GLU A 216 3.88 -23.58 5.98
C GLU A 216 4.13 -23.64 4.46
N LYS A 217 3.36 -22.87 3.68
CA LYS A 217 3.51 -22.78 2.23
C LYS A 217 4.76 -22.01 1.86
N THR A 218 5.04 -20.91 2.56
CA THR A 218 6.25 -20.11 2.39
C THR A 218 7.51 -20.93 2.65
N MET A 219 7.56 -21.68 3.75
CA MET A 219 8.68 -22.56 4.11
C MET A 219 8.87 -23.69 3.11
N ALA A 220 7.78 -24.29 2.61
CA ALA A 220 7.87 -25.30 1.55
C ALA A 220 8.47 -24.72 0.25
N MET A 221 8.09 -23.49 -0.12
CA MET A 221 8.64 -22.80 -1.28
C MET A 221 10.13 -22.46 -1.10
N ILE A 222 10.53 -21.93 0.07
CA ILE A 222 11.93 -21.64 0.40
C ILE A 222 12.79 -22.91 0.34
N ASN A 223 12.30 -24.01 0.93
CA ASN A 223 13.01 -25.29 0.90
C ASN A 223 13.17 -25.83 -0.53
N SER A 224 12.15 -25.66 -1.39
CA SER A 224 12.23 -26.02 -2.81
C SER A 224 13.27 -25.19 -3.56
N LEU A 225 13.31 -23.87 -3.33
CA LEU A 225 14.30 -22.96 -3.92
C LEU A 225 15.72 -23.30 -3.47
N LYS A 226 15.91 -23.53 -2.17
CA LYS A 226 17.20 -23.93 -1.60
C LYS A 226 17.70 -25.22 -2.23
N ASN A 227 16.85 -26.25 -2.31
CA ASN A 227 17.23 -27.53 -2.92
C ASN A 227 17.62 -27.39 -4.40
N LYS A 228 16.97 -26.48 -5.15
CA LYS A 228 17.36 -26.19 -6.54
C LYS A 228 18.70 -25.44 -6.62
N PHE A 229 18.96 -24.50 -5.72
CA PHE A 229 20.18 -23.70 -5.72
C PHE A 229 21.40 -24.53 -5.29
N ASP A 230 21.25 -25.36 -4.27
CA ASP A 230 22.28 -26.30 -3.82
C ASP A 230 22.57 -27.35 -4.93
N GLY A 231 21.54 -27.80 -5.65
CA GLY A 231 21.70 -28.69 -6.81
C GLY A 231 22.36 -28.04 -8.03
N TRP A 232 22.27 -26.71 -8.19
CA TRP A 232 22.98 -25.97 -9.23
C TRP A 232 24.46 -25.78 -8.89
N ASN A 233 24.79 -25.46 -7.65
CA ASN A 233 26.17 -25.36 -7.16
C ASN A 233 26.90 -26.72 -7.10
N ALA A 234 26.18 -27.83 -7.02
CA ALA A 234 26.77 -29.18 -7.04
C ALA A 234 27.07 -29.71 -8.46
N ASN A 235 26.50 -29.08 -9.49
CA ASN A 235 26.61 -29.51 -10.90
C ASN A 235 27.42 -28.53 -11.79
N ASN A 236 27.97 -27.47 -11.21
CA ASN A 236 28.89 -26.50 -11.83
C ASN A 236 30.16 -26.41 -10.99
#